data_AF-A0A915ND63-F1
#
_entry.id   AF-A0A915ND63-F1
#
_cell.length_a   1.000
_cell.length_b   1.000
_cell.length_c   1.000
_cell.angle_alpha   90.00
_cell.angle_beta   90.00
_cell.angle_gamma   90.00
#
_symmetry.space_group_name_H-M   'P 1'
#
loop_
_entity.id
_entity.type
_entity.pdbx_description
1 polymer ?
#
loop_
_entity_poly.entity_id
_entity_poly.type
_entity_poly.pdbx_seq_one_letter_code
_entity_poly.pdbx_strand_id
1 'polypeptide(L)' 'MEDTEDVREITIEPEGLSALLGIPLGARSIVIFAHGSGSGRLSPRNNYVAAELRRAGMATLLLDLLRPEEEAIRQN' A
#
# COMPACT_ATOMS: atom_id res chain seq x y z
N MET A 1 -3.60 16.09 -16.42
CA MET A 1 -2.40 15.62 -15.67
C MET A 1 -2.85 15.52 -14.23
N GLU A 2 -3.59 14.45 -13.87
CA GLU A 2 -4.42 14.48 -12.64
C GLU A 2 -4.55 13.14 -11.88
N ASP A 3 -4.22 11.99 -12.46
CA ASP A 3 -4.54 10.69 -11.81
C ASP A 3 -3.46 10.09 -10.90
N THR A 4 -2.44 10.86 -10.50
CA THR A 4 -1.38 10.32 -9.61
C THR A 4 -1.80 10.23 -8.13
N GLU A 5 -2.94 10.83 -7.79
CA GLU A 5 -3.50 10.88 -6.43
C GLU A 5 -4.67 9.89 -6.23
N ASP A 6 -5.20 9.23 -7.27
CA ASP A 6 -6.27 8.22 -7.11
C ASP A 6 -5.69 6.96 -6.44
N VAL A 7 -5.87 6.89 -5.13
CA VAL A 7 -5.51 5.75 -4.27
C VAL A 7 -6.81 5.16 -3.73
N ARG A 8 -6.98 3.86 -3.98
CA ARG A 8 -8.17 3.11 -3.58
C ARG A 8 -7.81 2.14 -2.48
N GLU A 9 -8.65 2.06 -1.47
CA GLU A 9 -8.58 0.98 -0.52
C GLU A 9 -9.19 -0.28 -1.15
N ILE A 10 -8.46 -1.39 -1.05
CA ILE A 10 -8.85 -2.69 -1.57
C ILE A 10 -8.64 -3.77 -0.51
N THR A 11 -9.32 -4.89 -0.69
CA THR A 11 -9.09 -6.12 0.09
C THR A 11 -8.44 -7.16 -0.81
N ILE A 12 -7.37 -7.79 -0.33
CA ILE A 12 -6.67 -8.87 -1.02
C ILE A 12 -7.16 -10.20 -0.44
N GLU A 13 -7.79 -11.00 -1.30
CA GLU A 13 -8.30 -12.34 -1.01
C GLU A 13 -7.20 -13.42 -1.20
N PRO A 14 -7.33 -14.61 -0.56
CA PRO A 14 -8.39 -15.01 0.37
C PRO A 14 -8.17 -14.57 1.83
N GLU A 15 -7.01 -14.00 2.17
CA GLU A 15 -6.66 -13.69 3.55
C GLU A 15 -7.34 -12.41 4.08
N GLY A 16 -8.02 -11.64 3.23
CA GLY A 16 -8.74 -10.44 3.62
C GLY A 16 -7.82 -9.25 3.98
N LEU A 17 -6.63 -9.18 3.39
CA LEU A 17 -5.63 -8.15 3.75
C LEU A 17 -6.03 -6.79 3.19
N SER A 18 -6.06 -5.76 4.05
CA SER A 18 -6.33 -4.39 3.61
C SER A 18 -5.12 -3.81 2.88
N ALA A 19 -5.36 -3.12 1.76
CA ALA A 19 -4.31 -2.46 1.00
C ALA A 19 -4.75 -1.15 0.36
N LEU A 20 -3.79 -0.28 0.08
CA LEU A 20 -3.92 0.93 -0.70
C LEU A 20 -3.28 0.70 -2.07
N LEU A 21 -4.10 0.76 -3.11
CA LEU A 21 -3.70 0.61 -4.51
C LEU A 21 -3.83 1.96 -5.23
N GLY A 22 -2.72 2.45 -5.76
CA GLY A 22 -2.73 3.63 -6.64
C GLY A 22 -2.15 3.28 -8.00
N ILE A 23 -2.89 3.59 -9.08
CA ILE A 23 -2.52 3.26 -10.45
C ILE A 23 -2.61 4.53 -11.31
N PRO A 24 -1.48 5.23 -11.54
CA PRO A 24 -1.43 6.34 -12.49
C PRO A 24 -1.79 5.88 -13.91
N LEU A 25 -2.36 6.79 -14.70
CA LEU A 25 -2.63 6.53 -16.12
C LEU A 25 -1.34 6.14 -16.86
N GLY A 26 -1.37 5.00 -17.56
CA GLY A 26 -0.23 4.52 -18.35
C GLY A 26 0.89 3.86 -17.54
N ALA A 27 0.67 3.56 -16.26
CA ALA A 27 1.63 2.82 -15.45
C ALA A 27 1.99 1.46 -16.10
N ARG A 28 3.29 1.16 -16.18
CA ARG A 28 3.81 -0.10 -16.77
C ARG A 28 4.48 -1.02 -15.74
N SER A 29 4.57 -0.57 -14.49
CA SER A 29 5.19 -1.30 -13.39
C SER A 29 4.43 -1.04 -12.09
N ILE A 30 4.60 -1.96 -11.14
CA ILE A 30 4.05 -1.84 -9.79
C ILE A 30 5.15 -2.02 -8.75
N VAL A 31 5.13 -1.19 -7.71
CA VAL A 31 5.97 -1.33 -6.52
C VAL A 31 5.10 -1.78 -5.34
N ILE A 32 5.45 -2.90 -4.74
CA ILE A 32 4.76 -3.48 -3.58
C ILE A 32 5.58 -3.19 -2.33
N PHE A 33 4.97 -2.59 -1.32
CA PHE A 33 5.64 -2.23 -0.08
C PHE A 33 5.47 -3.34 0.96
N ALA A 34 6.59 -3.92 1.42
CA ALA A 34 6.62 -4.71 2.64
C ALA A 34 7.00 -3.79 3.82
N HIS A 35 6.09 -3.58 4.77
CA HIS A 35 6.36 -2.75 5.94
C HIS A 35 7.10 -3.53 7.04
N GLY A 36 7.88 -2.81 7.86
CA GLY A 36 8.51 -3.37 9.05
C GLY A 36 7.52 -3.61 10.20
N SER A 37 8.01 -4.18 11.30
CA SER A 37 7.22 -4.40 12.53
C SER A 37 6.60 -3.12 13.06
N GLY A 38 5.29 -3.15 13.39
CA GLY A 38 4.56 -2.02 13.98
C GLY A 38 4.17 -0.90 13.00
N SER A 39 4.40 -1.10 11.71
CA SER A 39 3.95 -0.22 10.64
C SER A 39 2.99 -0.99 9.75
N GLY A 40 2.04 -0.33 9.10
CA GLY A 40 1.10 -0.95 8.17
C GLY A 40 0.99 -0.17 6.85
N ARG A 41 -0.09 -0.42 6.11
CA ARG A 41 -0.45 0.31 4.88
C ARG A 41 -0.54 1.82 5.07
N LEU A 42 -0.87 2.27 6.29
CA LEU A 42 -1.03 3.69 6.67
C LEU A 42 0.27 4.37 7.13
N SER A 43 1.43 3.71 6.99
CA SER A 43 2.73 4.29 7.33
C SER A 43 2.96 5.63 6.61
N PRO A 44 3.14 6.77 7.33
CA PRO A 44 3.33 8.07 6.67
C PRO A 44 4.56 8.10 5.75
N ARG A 45 5.65 7.45 6.17
CA ARG A 45 6.88 7.34 5.39
C ARG A 45 6.67 6.58 4.08
N ASN A 46 6.02 5.42 4.13
CA ASN A 46 5.81 4.62 2.92
C ASN A 46 4.76 5.27 2.00
N ASN A 47 3.74 5.92 2.56
CA ASN A 47 2.76 6.69 1.76
C ASN A 47 3.41 7.87 1.02
N TYR A 48 4.37 8.55 1.66
CA TYR A 48 5.16 9.58 1.00
C TYR A 48 5.97 9.01 -0.18
N VAL A 49 6.73 7.93 0.03
CA VAL A 49 7.50 7.28 -1.04
C VAL A 49 6.58 6.80 -2.16
N ALA A 50 5.43 6.23 -1.83
CA ALA A 50 4.46 5.76 -2.81
C ALA A 50 3.89 6.90 -3.66
N ALA A 51 3.61 8.06 -3.07
CA ALA A 51 3.19 9.24 -3.81
C ALA A 51 4.25 9.67 -4.84
N GLU A 52 5.52 9.71 -4.45
CA GLU A 52 6.62 10.06 -5.37
C GLU A 52 6.80 9.02 -6.49
N LEU A 53 6.66 7.73 -6.19
CA LEU A 53 6.70 6.66 -7.21
C LEU A 53 5.52 6.78 -8.19
N ARG A 54 4.33 7.15 -7.71
CA ARG A 54 3.17 7.42 -8.57
C ARG A 54 3.39 8.64 -9.45
N ARG A 55 3.96 9.73 -8.92
CA ARG A 55 4.37 10.90 -9.72
C ARG A 55 5.38 10.53 -10.81
N ALA A 56 6.24 9.54 -10.56
CA ALA A 56 7.16 8.98 -11.55
C ALA A 56 6.52 7.96 -12.53
N GLY A 57 5.21 7.72 -12.45
CA GLY A 57 4.47 6.85 -13.39
C GLY A 57 4.43 5.36 -13.01
N MET A 58 4.74 5.01 -11.77
CA MET A 58 4.67 3.64 -11.26
C MET A 58 3.40 3.42 -10.44
N ALA A 59 2.74 2.28 -10.61
CA ALA A 59 1.68 1.88 -9.68
C ALA A 59 2.28 1.49 -8.32
N THR A 60 1.50 1.64 -7.26
CA THR A 60 1.95 1.33 -5.89
C THR A 60 0.90 0.51 -5.15
N LEU A 61 1.35 -0.49 -4.40
CA LEU A 61 0.52 -1.28 -3.50
C LEU A 61 1.13 -1.27 -2.09
N LEU A 62 0.40 -0.72 -1.13
CA LEU A 62 0.74 -0.73 0.29
C LEU A 62 -0.28 -1.60 1.00
N LEU A 63 0.12 -2.76 1.50
CA LEU A 63 -0.76 -3.72 2.15
C LEU A 63 -0.37 -3.91 3.60
N ASP A 64 -1.33 -4.31 4.44
CA ASP A 64 -1.01 -4.92 5.72
C ASP A 64 -0.57 -6.37 5.48
N LEU A 65 0.59 -6.74 6.04
CA LEU A 65 1.16 -8.08 5.90
C LEU A 65 0.62 -9.08 6.92
N LEU A 66 -0.02 -8.59 7.97
CA LEU A 66 -0.65 -9.39 9.00
C LEU A 66 -2.15 -9.20 8.94
N ARG A 67 -2.88 -10.28 9.20
CA ARG A 67 -4.32 -10.19 9.42
C ARG A 67 -4.61 -9.40 10.69
N PRO A 68 -5.77 -8.74 10.80
CA PRO A 68 -6.13 -7.98 12.01
C PRO A 68 -5.99 -8.79 13.30
N GLU A 69 -6.28 -10.10 13.26
CA GLU A 69 -6.13 -10.98 14.43
C GLU A 69 -4.65 -11.23 14.78
N GLU A 70 -3.78 -11.33 13.78
CA GLU A 70 -2.34 -11.53 13.98
C GLU A 70 -1.67 -10.27 14.52
N GLU A 71 -2.10 -9.09 14.08
CA GLU A 71 -1.62 -7.81 14.60
C GLU A 71 -2.07 -7.61 16.07
N ALA A 72 -3.27 -8.07 16.45
CA ALA A 72 -3.77 -7.96 17.82
C ALA A 72 -3.05 -8.89 18.82
N ILE A 73 -2.51 -10.02 18.35
CA ILE A 73 -1.81 -11.02 19.19
C ILE A 73 -0.33 -10.64 19.40
N ARG A 74 0.17 -9.61 18.72
CA ARG A 74 1.54 -9.10 18.93
C ARG A 74 1.69 -8.52 20.34
N GLN A 75 2.22 -9.34 21.24
CA GLN A 75 2.87 -8.88 22.47
C GLN A 75 4.31 -8.50 22.12
N ASN A 76 4.69 -7.27 22.43
CA ASN A 76 6.10 -6.85 22.43
C ASN A 76 6.82 -7.37 23.67
#